data_AF-A0A8X6X5U5-F1
#
_entry.id   AF-A0A8X6X5U5-F1
#
_cell.length_a   1.000
_cell.length_b   1.000
_cell.length_c   1.000
_cell.angle_alpha   90.00
_cell.angle_beta   90.00
_cell.angle_gamma   90.00
#
_symmetry.space_group_name_H-M   'P 1'
#
loop_
_entity.id
_entity.type
_entity.pdbx_description
1 polymer ?
#
loop_
_entity_poly.entity_id
_entity_poly.type
_entity_poly.pdbx_seq_one_letter_code
_entity_poly.pdbx_strand_id
1 'polypeptide(L)'
;MTQVIIFKMKIWLVIIPLVFTEIGVVYSSIKDDAFDCEDVNIVTRKEWRARNPMRVRKIHTPLNHVIISHTVTAFCFTLEQCTRDVQFIQDMHLDDRGWWDIAYNFLVV
;
A
#
# COMPACT_ATOMS: atom_id res chain seq x y z
N MET A 1 4.87 -8.50 8.93
CA MET A 1 5.07 -7.08 9.26
C MET A 1 4.18 -6.30 8.32
N THR A 2 2.87 -6.27 8.59
CA THR A 2 1.90 -5.63 7.69
C THR A 2 1.52 -4.26 8.22
N GLN A 3 1.65 -3.21 7.42
CA GLN A 3 1.19 -1.87 7.79
C GLN A 3 0.10 -1.41 6.82
N VAL A 4 -0.81 -0.55 7.27
CA VAL A 4 -1.83 0.04 6.40
C VAL A 4 -1.35 1.45 6.05
N ILE A 5 -1.31 1.78 4.77
CA ILE A 5 -0.93 3.09 4.25
C ILE A 5 -2.22 3.82 3.87
N ILE A 6 -2.42 4.99 4.44
CA ILE A 6 -3.54 5.86 4.07
C ILE A 6 -2.95 7.03 3.29
N PHE A 7 -3.14 7.02 1.97
CA PHE A 7 -2.87 8.21 1.19
C PHE A 7 -4.01 9.20 1.44
N LYS A 8 -3.71 10.38 2.00
CA LYS A 8 -4.60 11.53 1.81
C LYS A 8 -4.59 11.82 0.32
N MET A 9 -5.58 11.30 -0.39
CA MET A 9 -5.72 11.41 -1.83
C MET A 9 -5.95 12.87 -2.24
N LYS A 10 -4.87 13.66 -2.30
CA LYS A 10 -4.83 14.92 -3.03
C LYS A 10 -4.49 14.58 -4.47
N ILE A 11 -5.52 14.14 -5.20
CA ILE A 11 -5.50 14.06 -6.66
C ILE A 11 -5.26 15.47 -7.19
N TRP A 12 -4.02 15.79 -7.53
CA TRP A 12 -3.76 16.74 -8.59
C TRP A 12 -3.73 15.92 -9.88
N LEU A 13 -4.85 15.95 -10.62
CA LEU A 13 -4.88 15.52 -12.01
C LEU A 13 -3.89 16.42 -12.78
N VAL A 14 -2.66 15.95 -12.98
CA VAL A 14 -1.74 16.59 -13.93
C VAL A 14 -2.20 16.17 -15.32
N ILE A 15 -3.04 17.00 -15.92
CA ILE A 15 -3.32 16.99 -17.36
C ILE A 15 -2.03 17.43 -18.04
N ILE A 16 -1.25 16.49 -18.58
CA ILE A 16 -0.20 16.81 -19.55
C ILE A 16 -0.88 16.75 -20.93
N PRO A 17 -1.04 17.87 -21.65
CA PRO A 17 -1.49 17.82 -23.02
C PRO A 17 -0.39 17.20 -23.88
N LEU A 18 -0.76 16.15 -24.60
CA LEU A 18 -0.03 15.58 -25.71
C LEU A 18 0.29 16.68 -26.73
N VAL A 19 1.56 17.08 -26.82
CA VAL A 19 2.09 17.77 -28.00
C VAL A 19 3.32 16.99 -28.45
N PHE A 20 3.13 16.22 -29.51
CA PHE A 20 4.18 15.65 -30.34
C PHE A 20 4.96 16.78 -31.03
N THR A 21 6.30 16.71 -31.06
CA THR A 21 7.09 16.54 -32.28
C THR A 21 8.60 16.48 -31.99
N GLU A 22 9.25 15.62 -32.78
CA GLU A 22 10.69 15.46 -33.04
C GLU A 22 11.60 14.73 -32.03
N ILE A 23 12.43 13.89 -32.63
CA ILE A 23 13.38 12.94 -32.06
C ILE A 23 14.31 13.65 -31.06
N GLY A 24 13.96 13.53 -29.79
CA GLY A 24 14.87 13.70 -28.67
C GLY A 24 14.65 12.50 -27.77
N VAL A 25 15.70 11.71 -27.53
CA VAL A 25 15.69 10.80 -26.39
C VAL A 25 15.50 11.69 -25.17
N VAL A 26 14.27 11.79 -24.66
CA VAL A 26 14.00 12.35 -23.35
C VAL A 26 14.60 11.36 -22.37
N TYR A 27 15.89 11.51 -22.08
CA TYR A 27 16.42 11.11 -20.80
C TYR A 27 15.67 11.98 -19.79
N SER A 28 14.54 11.47 -19.28
CA SER A 28 14.14 11.90 -17.96
C SER A 28 15.30 11.45 -17.06
N SER A 29 16.18 12.40 -16.72
CA SER A 29 16.88 12.28 -15.45
C SER A 29 15.77 12.05 -14.45
N ILE A 30 15.67 10.83 -13.92
CA ILE A 30 15.08 10.63 -12.61
C ILE A 30 15.99 11.47 -11.73
N LYS A 31 15.60 12.72 -11.51
CA LYS A 31 16.20 13.50 -10.45
C LYS A 31 15.95 12.67 -9.22
N ASP A 32 17.01 12.39 -8.47
CA ASP A 32 16.90 11.95 -7.08
C ASP A 32 16.30 13.11 -6.27
N ASP A 33 15.11 13.54 -6.63
CA ASP A 33 14.25 14.30 -5.76
C ASP A 33 13.88 13.29 -4.70
N ALA A 34 14.50 13.41 -3.52
CA ALA A 34 14.12 12.68 -2.33
C ALA A 34 12.60 12.82 -2.20
N PHE A 35 11.86 11.78 -2.61
CA PHE A 35 10.42 11.74 -2.50
C PHE A 35 10.14 11.74 -1.01
N ASP A 36 9.80 12.92 -0.50
CA ASP A 36 9.57 13.09 0.92
C ASP A 36 8.30 12.32 1.30
N CYS A 37 8.47 11.33 2.17
CA CYS A 37 7.37 10.54 2.70
C CYS A 37 6.53 11.32 3.74
N GLU A 38 6.78 12.63 3.91
CA GLU A 38 6.05 13.53 4.82
C GLU A 38 4.51 13.45 4.65
N ASP A 39 4.02 13.18 3.44
CA ASP A 39 2.57 13.10 3.16
C ASP A 39 1.96 11.69 3.29
N VAL A 40 2.75 10.68 3.64
CA VAL A 40 2.28 9.30 3.78
C VAL A 40 1.95 8.98 5.24
N ASN A 41 0.66 8.85 5.55
CA ASN A 41 0.22 8.42 6.87
C ASN A 41 0.19 6.89 6.97
N ILE A 42 1.08 6.31 7.78
CA ILE A 42 1.14 4.88 8.01
C ILE A 42 0.41 4.54 9.31
N VAL A 43 -0.66 3.77 9.19
CA VAL A 43 -1.39 3.17 10.31
C VAL A 43 -0.74 1.82 10.64
N THR A 44 -0.11 1.80 11.80
CA THR A 44 0.59 0.63 12.34
C THR A 44 -0.38 -0.48 12.71
N ARG A 45 0.14 -1.71 12.82
CA ARG A 45 -0.61 -2.88 13.33
C ARG A 45 -1.33 -2.63 14.65
N LYS A 46 -0.70 -1.85 15.53
CA LYS A 46 -1.30 -1.54 16.83
C LYS A 46 -2.51 -0.62 16.67
N GLU A 47 -2.42 0.36 15.78
CA GLU A 47 -3.48 1.35 15.56
C GLU A 47 -4.72 0.75 14.91
N TRP A 48 -4.56 -0.12 13.91
CA TRP A 48 -5.71 -0.86 13.33
C TRP A 48 -6.08 -2.13 14.12
N ARG A 49 -5.46 -2.36 15.29
CA ARG A 49 -5.75 -3.47 16.22
C ARG A 49 -5.61 -4.86 15.58
N ALA A 50 -4.52 -5.06 14.84
CA ALA A 50 -4.17 -6.33 14.23
C ALA A 50 -4.08 -7.46 15.26
N ARG A 51 -4.58 -8.64 14.88
CA ARG A 51 -4.26 -9.89 15.57
C ARG A 51 -2.77 -10.20 15.41
N ASN A 52 -2.25 -10.95 16.37
CA ASN A 52 -0.88 -11.45 16.32
C ASN A 52 -0.74 -12.48 15.18
N PRO A 53 0.35 -12.43 14.40
CA PRO A 53 0.62 -13.46 13.42
C PRO A 53 0.91 -14.80 14.11
N MET A 54 0.45 -15.90 13.52
CA MET A 54 0.76 -17.24 14.01
C MET A 54 2.24 -17.58 13.86
N ARG A 55 2.88 -17.07 12.81
CA ARG A 55 4.32 -17.24 12.52
C ARG A 55 4.85 -16.03 11.78
N VAL A 56 6.13 -15.72 11.99
CA VAL A 56 6.82 -14.63 11.30
C VAL A 56 8.02 -15.18 10.55
N ARG A 57 8.12 -14.88 9.26
CA ARG A 57 9.31 -15.13 8.45
C ARG A 57 10.01 -13.80 8.17
N LYS A 58 11.32 -13.76 8.42
CA LYS A 58 12.15 -12.60 8.05
C LYS A 58 12.37 -12.60 6.53
N ILE A 59 12.28 -11.41 5.95
CA ILE A 59 12.57 -11.17 4.54
C ILE A 59 13.97 -10.52 4.47
N HIS A 60 14.79 -10.98 3.52
CA HIS A 60 16.11 -10.39 3.29
C HIS A 60 15.98 -9.14 2.43
N THR A 61 16.63 -8.06 2.85
CA THR A 61 16.68 -6.78 2.15
C THR A 61 18.04 -6.58 1.47
N PRO A 62 18.12 -5.83 0.35
CA PRO A 62 17.04 -5.12 -0.32
C PRO A 62 16.14 -6.04 -1.16
N LEU A 63 14.88 -5.65 -1.31
CA LEU A 63 13.94 -6.30 -2.23
C LEU A 63 13.93 -5.55 -3.56
N ASN A 64 13.99 -6.28 -4.67
CA ASN A 64 14.04 -5.69 -6.02
C ASN A 64 12.69 -5.70 -6.74
N HIS A 65 11.64 -6.25 -6.10
CA HIS A 65 10.32 -6.42 -6.71
C HIS A 65 9.21 -6.00 -5.74
N VAL A 66 8.20 -5.31 -6.27
CA VAL A 66 6.96 -4.95 -5.59
C VAL A 66 5.80 -5.50 -6.41
N ILE A 67 4.90 -6.24 -5.78
CA ILE A 67 3.69 -6.79 -6.42
C ILE A 67 2.49 -5.96 -5.93
N ILE A 68 1.77 -5.35 -6.87
CA ILE A 68 0.56 -4.59 -6.60
C ILE A 68 -0.65 -5.47 -6.90
N SER A 69 -1.58 -5.57 -5.94
CA SER A 69 -2.78 -6.39 -6.05
C SER A 69 -3.95 -5.71 -5.35
N HIS A 70 -5.17 -5.95 -5.83
CA HIS A 70 -6.41 -5.46 -5.21
C HIS A 70 -6.97 -6.49 -4.22
N THR A 71 -7.73 -6.03 -3.22
CA THR A 71 -8.32 -6.88 -2.18
C THR A 71 -9.64 -7.57 -2.58
N VAL A 72 -10.28 -7.10 -3.65
CA VAL A 72 -11.64 -7.51 -4.07
C VAL A 72 -12.67 -7.30 -2.94
N THR A 73 -12.48 -6.27 -2.12
CA THR A 73 -13.44 -5.86 -1.08
C THR A 73 -14.18 -4.60 -1.50
N ALA A 74 -15.20 -4.22 -0.72
CA ALA A 74 -15.82 -2.91 -0.87
C ALA A 74 -14.78 -1.78 -0.65
N PHE A 75 -15.03 -0.63 -1.26
CA PHE A 75 -14.26 0.59 -0.97
C PHE A 75 -14.66 1.16 0.39
N CYS A 76 -13.68 1.73 1.08
CA CYS A 76 -13.86 2.45 2.33
C CYS A 76 -13.38 3.90 2.14
N PHE A 77 -13.92 4.83 2.93
CA PHE A 77 -13.60 6.26 2.79
C PHE A 77 -13.23 6.94 4.11
N THR A 78 -13.32 6.20 5.22
CA THR A 78 -12.95 6.68 6.54
C THR A 78 -11.99 5.70 7.20
N LEU A 79 -11.09 6.21 8.03
CA LEU A 79 -10.14 5.37 8.78
C LEU A 79 -10.84 4.23 9.52
N GLU A 80 -12.00 4.50 10.10
CA GLU A 80 -12.77 3.52 10.85
C GLU A 80 -13.35 2.41 9.95
N GLN A 81 -13.92 2.77 8.79
CA GLN A 81 -14.39 1.80 7.80
C GLN A 81 -13.24 0.96 7.27
N CYS A 82 -12.15 1.60 6.85
CA CYS A 82 -10.99 0.91 6.32
C CYS A 82 -10.33 0.00 7.36
N THR A 83 -10.27 0.42 8.63
CA THR A 83 -9.77 -0.42 9.72
C THR A 83 -10.62 -1.69 9.87
N ARG A 84 -11.96 -1.57 9.81
CA ARG A 84 -12.85 -2.73 9.86
C ARG A 84 -12.64 -3.68 8.68
N ASP A 85 -12.50 -3.13 7.48
CA ASP A 85 -12.30 -3.96 6.28
C ASP A 85 -10.96 -4.69 6.33
N VAL A 86 -9.89 -4.03 6.80
CA VAL A 86 -8.58 -4.68 7.00
C VAL A 86 -8.65 -5.75 8.07
N GLN A 87 -9.36 -5.53 9.17
CA GLN A 87 -9.60 -6.55 10.20
C GLN A 87 -10.34 -7.76 9.63
N PHE A 88 -11.41 -7.53 8.87
CA PHE A 88 -12.15 -8.59 8.19
C PHE A 88 -11.27 -9.42 7.24
N ILE A 89 -10.41 -8.75 6.46
CA ILE A 89 -9.45 -9.44 5.58
C ILE A 89 -8.46 -10.28 6.41
N GLN A 90 -7.98 -9.75 7.54
CA GLN A 90 -7.08 -10.50 8.42
C GLN A 90 -7.77 -11.73 9.00
N ASP A 91 -9.00 -11.59 9.50
CA ASP A 91 -9.77 -12.70 10.06
C ASP A 91 -10.03 -13.78 9.01
N MET A 92 -10.45 -13.41 7.81
CA MET A 92 -10.67 -14.38 6.72
C MET A 92 -9.36 -15.09 6.29
N HIS A 93 -8.23 -14.38 6.29
CA HIS A 93 -6.94 -15.02 6.02
C HIS A 93 -6.50 -15.98 7.15
N LEU A 94 -6.69 -15.61 8.41
CA LEU A 94 -6.28 -16.42 9.56
C LEU A 94 -7.21 -17.61 9.79
N ASP A 95 -8.51 -17.35 9.86
CA ASP A 95 -9.50 -18.32 10.34
C ASP A 95 -10.04 -19.19 9.20
N ASP A 96 -10.35 -18.61 8.04
CA ASP A 96 -10.95 -19.37 6.93
C ASP A 96 -9.88 -20.03 6.06
N ARG A 97 -8.75 -19.34 5.80
CA ARG A 97 -7.67 -19.85 4.95
C ARG A 97 -6.52 -20.51 5.71
N GLY A 98 -6.47 -20.37 7.03
CA GLY A 98 -5.41 -20.93 7.86
C GLY A 98 -4.02 -20.33 7.59
N TRP A 99 -3.96 -19.09 7.07
CA TRP A 99 -2.70 -18.41 6.83
C TRP A 99 -2.07 -17.93 8.15
N TRP A 100 -0.78 -17.59 8.11
CA TRP A 100 -0.07 -17.17 9.31
C TRP A 100 -0.34 -15.71 9.70
N ASP A 101 -0.78 -14.89 8.75
CA ASP A 101 -1.16 -13.49 8.91
C ASP A 101 -1.93 -13.04 7.66
N ILE A 102 -2.32 -11.77 7.62
CA ILE A 102 -2.77 -11.11 6.39
C ILE A 102 -1.68 -11.18 5.30
N ALA A 103 -2.06 -11.52 4.06
CA ALA A 103 -1.09 -11.79 2.98
C ALA A 103 -0.31 -10.57 2.46
N TYR A 104 -0.83 -9.37 2.69
CA TYR A 104 -0.23 -8.15 2.18
C TYR A 104 0.84 -7.62 3.15
N ASN A 105 1.91 -7.04 2.62
CA ASN A 105 2.88 -6.29 3.44
C ASN A 105 2.38 -4.87 3.71
N PHE A 106 1.71 -4.27 2.72
CA PHE A 106 1.07 -2.97 2.83
C PHE A 106 -0.31 -3.01 2.16
N LEU A 107 -1.27 -2.30 2.73
CA LEU A 107 -2.58 -2.06 2.14
C LEU A 107 -2.76 -0.57 1.95
N VAL A 108 -3.20 -0.13 0.79
CA VAL A 108 -3.57 1.26 0.55
C VAL A 108 -5.08 1.38 0.68
N VAL A 109 -5.52 2.22 1.62
CA VAL A 109 -6.93 2.44 1.94
C VAL A 109 -7.28 3.92 2.04
#